data_AF-A0AAW8BDR9-F1
#
_entry.id   AF-A0AAW8BDR9-F1
#
_cell.length_a   1.000
_cell.length_b   1.000
_cell.length_c   1.000
_cell.angle_alpha   90.00
_cell.angle_beta   90.00
_cell.angle_gamma   90.00
#
_symmetry.space_group_name_H-M   'P 1'
#
loop_
_entity.id
_entity.type
_entity.pdbx_description
1 polymer ?
#
loop_
_entity_poly.entity_id
_entity_poly.type
_entity_poly.pdbx_seq_one_letter_code
_entity_poly.pdbx_strand_id
1 'polypeptide(L)'
;MKQLQAGYILDCVKDILETKYTATEVKGLLTQLSYFDIEVNSTVSQNNNSEFEQTLSVAHNIISRGLPTKPTLWLENEILDSFGLTQQDKKLLEIGTIRQELKINDEQIEKLFQALHIIDPDIKGEKVSKHKMPSWEILGSDFEEGFLYEQLPKYASQMWTQLFEPQRELENVLRFSTTTEDEIDKYLDGSIQIFNQQQLDFSFEFPYTVNHQRGLIIEIDGSQHEEANQKFIDGNRDIATAKSKWGKALRIKTTEWDNIQNKINSIKELEDEQLFKLLKQNFENPLYLKKDGLNALELCLIPFAVARIQKTIIHLLFEGKLNINSNEWDIAIVEQDIPCGNLAIKDFEELLNSLFNLHGETDKLPKINVSIESNQKFANANFYTSTNN
;
A
#
# COMPACT_ATOMS: atom_id res chain seq x y z
N MET A 1 -8.53 -13.42 -2.94
CA MET A 1 -7.73 -12.18 -2.93
C MET A 1 -6.40 -12.45 -3.61
N LYS A 2 -5.86 -11.50 -4.37
CA LYS A 2 -4.57 -11.63 -5.06
C LYS A 2 -3.79 -10.33 -4.89
N GLN A 3 -2.57 -10.44 -4.39
CA GLN A 3 -1.67 -9.30 -4.28
C GLN A 3 -1.03 -8.98 -5.65
N LEU A 4 -1.06 -7.71 -6.01
CA LEU A 4 -0.41 -7.14 -7.18
C LEU A 4 0.55 -6.03 -6.75
N GLN A 5 1.44 -5.65 -7.66
CA GLN A 5 2.36 -4.54 -7.48
C GLN A 5 2.31 -3.57 -8.66
N ALA A 6 2.10 -2.29 -8.36
CA ALA A 6 2.19 -1.17 -9.28
C ALA A 6 2.19 0.14 -8.47
N GLY A 7 2.97 1.11 -8.93
CA GLY A 7 3.01 2.43 -8.32
C GLY A 7 3.77 3.40 -9.20
N TYR A 8 3.24 4.60 -9.36
CA TYR A 8 3.96 5.72 -9.95
C TYR A 8 4.39 6.70 -8.87
N ILE A 9 5.50 7.41 -9.10
CA ILE A 9 5.89 8.58 -8.31
C ILE A 9 6.33 9.70 -9.24
N LEU A 10 5.90 10.92 -8.94
CA LEU A 10 6.40 12.11 -9.63
C LEU A 10 7.84 12.36 -9.16
N ASP A 11 8.78 12.48 -10.11
CA ASP A 11 10.20 12.65 -9.80
C ASP A 11 10.40 13.84 -8.85
N CYS A 12 9.72 14.96 -9.12
CA CYS A 12 9.80 16.17 -8.32
C CYS A 12 9.35 15.99 -6.86
N VAL A 13 8.32 15.16 -6.61
CA VAL A 13 7.84 14.83 -5.26
C VAL A 13 8.86 13.97 -4.53
N LYS A 14 9.40 12.95 -5.19
CA LYS A 14 10.43 12.10 -4.59
C LYS A 14 11.67 12.91 -4.24
N ASP A 15 12.18 13.69 -5.19
CA ASP A 15 13.40 14.46 -5.04
C ASP A 15 13.29 15.45 -3.87
N ILE A 16 12.15 16.17 -3.76
CA ILE A 16 11.99 17.16 -2.69
C ILE A 16 11.84 16.52 -1.31
N LEU A 17 11.19 15.35 -1.20
CA LEU A 17 11.14 14.59 0.04
C LEU A 17 12.54 14.16 0.49
N GLU A 18 13.39 13.71 -0.43
CA GLU A 18 14.76 13.29 -0.14
C GLU A 18 15.70 14.46 0.22
N THR A 19 15.26 15.71 0.07
CA THR A 19 16.00 16.88 0.61
C THR A 19 15.85 17.05 2.12
N LYS A 20 14.74 16.54 2.69
CA LYS A 20 14.36 16.74 4.11
C LYS A 20 14.35 15.45 4.92
N TYR A 21 14.02 14.32 4.30
CA TYR A 21 13.92 13.00 4.92
C TYR A 21 14.95 12.04 4.33
N THR A 22 15.26 10.95 5.03
CA THR A 22 16.25 9.99 4.52
C THR A 22 15.69 9.22 3.33
N ALA A 23 16.53 8.97 2.33
CA ALA A 23 16.15 8.20 1.14
C ALA A 23 15.62 6.80 1.49
N THR A 24 16.10 6.20 2.58
CA THR A 24 15.61 4.91 3.08
C THR A 24 14.17 4.99 3.60
N GLU A 25 13.80 6.05 4.32
CA GLU A 25 12.42 6.24 4.82
C GLU A 25 11.46 6.47 3.66
N VAL A 26 11.82 7.38 2.75
CA VAL A 26 11.02 7.68 1.56
C VAL A 26 10.84 6.43 0.71
N LYS A 27 11.93 5.72 0.39
CA LYS A 27 11.86 4.48 -0.38
C LYS A 27 10.97 3.43 0.29
N GLY A 28 11.07 3.28 1.61
CA GLY A 28 10.26 2.35 2.39
C GLY A 28 8.76 2.57 2.23
N LEU A 29 8.32 3.82 2.42
CA LEU A 29 6.93 4.24 2.25
C LEU A 29 6.45 4.03 0.81
N LEU A 30 7.22 4.49 -0.17
CA LEU A 30 6.87 4.35 -1.59
C LEU A 30 6.80 2.88 -2.03
N THR A 31 7.67 2.02 -1.48
CA THR A 31 7.66 0.58 -1.73
C THR A 31 6.39 -0.05 -1.16
N GLN A 32 6.05 0.25 0.10
CA GLN A 32 4.81 -0.25 0.72
C GLN A 32 3.57 0.15 -0.09
N LEU A 33 3.49 1.42 -0.54
CA LEU A 33 2.40 1.92 -1.37
C LEU A 33 2.33 1.28 -2.76
N SER A 34 3.38 0.62 -3.23
CA SER A 34 3.36 -0.05 -4.52
C SER A 34 2.65 -1.41 -4.48
N TYR A 35 2.39 -1.98 -3.31
CA TYR A 35 1.66 -3.25 -3.16
C TYR A 35 0.18 -2.98 -2.85
N PHE A 36 -0.70 -3.81 -3.42
CA PHE A 36 -2.13 -3.73 -3.21
C PHE A 36 -2.80 -5.06 -3.52
N ASP A 37 -3.96 -5.30 -2.92
CA ASP A 37 -4.73 -6.50 -3.14
C ASP A 37 -5.95 -6.24 -4.02
N ILE A 38 -6.31 -7.25 -4.81
CA ILE A 38 -7.55 -7.26 -5.58
C ILE A 38 -8.38 -8.49 -5.25
N GLU A 39 -9.70 -8.32 -5.34
CA GLU A 39 -10.66 -9.40 -5.32
C GLU A 39 -11.49 -9.34 -6.60
N VAL A 40 -11.48 -10.44 -7.35
CA VAL A 40 -12.18 -10.52 -8.64
C VAL A 40 -13.36 -11.46 -8.49
N ASN A 41 -14.56 -10.90 -8.42
CA ASN A 41 -15.82 -11.63 -8.42
C ASN A 41 -16.42 -11.60 -9.83
N SER A 42 -16.27 -12.70 -10.58
CA SER A 42 -16.66 -12.74 -11.99
C SER A 42 -17.33 -14.05 -12.38
N THR A 43 -18.47 -13.94 -13.06
CA THR A 43 -19.19 -15.05 -13.72
C THR A 43 -18.79 -15.21 -15.19
N VAL A 44 -17.90 -14.36 -15.70
CA VAL A 44 -17.48 -14.34 -17.11
C VAL A 44 -16.56 -15.53 -17.42
N SER A 45 -16.89 -16.26 -18.48
CA SER A 45 -16.02 -17.30 -19.05
C SER A 45 -14.73 -16.71 -19.58
N GLN A 46 -13.62 -17.45 -19.47
CA GLN A 46 -12.32 -16.97 -19.95
C GLN A 46 -12.34 -16.66 -21.44
N ASN A 47 -12.11 -15.40 -21.79
CA ASN A 47 -11.93 -14.94 -23.15
C ASN A 47 -10.49 -15.17 -23.59
N ASN A 48 -10.31 -15.46 -24.88
CA ASN A 48 -8.97 -15.64 -25.44
C ASN A 48 -8.39 -14.30 -25.92
N ASN A 49 -7.39 -13.80 -25.21
CA ASN A 49 -6.62 -12.60 -25.58
C ASN A 49 -5.20 -12.94 -26.08
N SER A 50 -4.89 -14.21 -26.40
CA SER A 50 -3.53 -14.68 -26.69
C SER A 50 -2.86 -13.95 -27.85
N GLU A 51 -3.64 -13.46 -28.82
CA GLU A 51 -3.15 -12.69 -29.96
C GLU A 51 -2.37 -11.43 -29.56
N PHE A 52 -2.70 -10.83 -28.41
CA PHE A 52 -2.09 -9.58 -27.93
C PHE A 52 -1.25 -9.77 -26.66
N GLU A 53 -0.95 -11.01 -26.29
CA GLU A 53 -0.23 -11.34 -25.05
C GLU A 53 1.11 -10.60 -24.95
N GLN A 54 1.83 -10.44 -26.07
CA GLN A 54 3.10 -9.72 -26.11
C GLN A 54 2.93 -8.23 -25.81
N THR A 55 1.98 -7.55 -26.46
CA THR A 55 1.69 -6.14 -26.25
C THR A 55 1.22 -5.87 -24.82
N LEU A 56 0.35 -6.73 -24.29
CA LEU A 56 -0.12 -6.66 -22.91
C LEU A 56 1.02 -6.90 -21.91
N SER A 57 1.97 -7.79 -22.22
CA SER A 57 3.16 -8.03 -21.40
C SER A 57 4.09 -6.84 -21.36
N VAL A 58 4.25 -6.13 -22.48
CA VAL A 58 5.00 -4.87 -22.52
C VAL A 58 4.32 -3.81 -21.65
N ALA A 59 3.00 -3.63 -21.78
CA ALA A 59 2.24 -2.70 -20.96
C ALA A 59 2.37 -3.04 -19.46
N HIS A 60 2.21 -4.31 -19.11
CA HIS A 60 2.40 -4.81 -17.74
C HIS A 60 3.76 -4.45 -17.17
N ASN A 61 4.82 -4.62 -17.96
CA ASN A 61 6.17 -4.29 -17.53
C ASN A 61 6.38 -2.79 -17.39
N ILE A 62 5.83 -1.97 -18.28
CA ILE A 62 5.91 -0.49 -18.17
C ILE A 62 5.27 -0.01 -16.87
N ILE A 63 4.07 -0.51 -16.54
CA ILE A 63 3.31 -0.11 -15.34
C ILE A 63 3.98 -0.56 -14.04
N SER A 64 4.77 -1.64 -14.07
CA SER A 64 5.31 -2.28 -12.85
C SER A 64 6.84 -2.32 -12.76
N ARG A 65 7.58 -1.65 -13.66
CA ARG A 65 9.06 -1.70 -13.66
C ARG A 65 9.66 -0.87 -12.51
N GLY A 66 10.20 -1.54 -11.50
CA GLY A 66 10.71 -0.84 -10.32
C GLY A 66 9.57 -0.31 -9.45
N LEU A 67 9.82 -0.22 -8.14
CA LEU A 67 8.79 0.05 -7.15
C LEU A 67 9.16 1.31 -6.35
N PRO A 68 8.44 2.42 -6.55
CA PRO A 68 7.55 2.74 -7.68
C PRO A 68 8.35 3.08 -8.96
N THR A 69 7.63 3.15 -10.10
CA THR A 69 8.17 3.61 -11.39
C THR A 69 7.74 5.03 -11.71
N LYS A 70 8.11 5.55 -12.88
CA LYS A 70 7.71 6.88 -13.34
C LYS A 70 6.37 6.81 -14.09
N PRO A 71 5.45 7.77 -13.88
CA PRO A 71 4.25 7.89 -14.70
C PRO A 71 4.61 8.22 -16.15
N THR A 72 3.62 8.15 -17.05
CA THR A 72 3.78 8.72 -18.39
C THR A 72 3.96 10.24 -18.28
N LEU A 73 4.59 10.84 -19.30
CA LEU A 73 4.75 12.30 -19.33
C LEU A 73 3.39 13.01 -19.42
N TRP A 74 2.40 12.41 -20.10
CA TRP A 74 1.06 12.95 -20.16
C TRP A 74 0.45 13.03 -18.75
N LEU A 75 0.44 11.91 -18.03
CA LEU A 75 -0.10 11.84 -16.66
C LEU A 75 0.64 12.78 -15.70
N GLU A 76 1.97 12.84 -15.77
CA GLU A 76 2.77 13.76 -14.96
C GLU A 76 2.36 15.22 -15.18
N ASN A 77 2.21 15.64 -16.43
CA ASN A 77 1.82 17.02 -16.75
C ASN A 77 0.39 17.33 -16.30
N GLU A 78 -0.58 16.45 -16.56
CA GLU A 78 -1.98 16.66 -16.15
C GLU A 78 -2.12 16.81 -14.63
N ILE A 79 -1.36 16.00 -13.87
CA ILE A 79 -1.30 16.13 -12.41
C ILE A 79 -0.69 17.48 -12.05
N LEU A 80 0.52 17.78 -12.50
CA LEU A 80 1.29 18.94 -12.04
C LEU A 80 0.69 20.29 -12.46
N ASP A 81 0.14 20.39 -13.66
CA ASP A 81 -0.47 21.61 -14.20
C ASP A 81 -1.69 22.06 -13.38
N SER A 82 -2.38 21.11 -12.73
CA SER A 82 -3.54 21.38 -11.87
C SER A 82 -3.16 22.12 -10.58
N PHE A 83 -1.90 22.05 -10.13
CA PHE A 83 -1.45 22.68 -8.89
C PHE A 83 -0.80 24.05 -9.09
N GLY A 84 -0.18 24.29 -10.26
CA GLY A 84 0.59 25.52 -10.51
C GLY A 84 1.80 25.68 -9.58
N LEU A 85 2.32 24.57 -9.03
CA LEU A 85 3.43 24.54 -8.08
C LEU A 85 4.76 24.11 -8.70
N THR A 86 4.81 23.95 -10.02
CA THR A 86 5.98 23.42 -10.73
C THR A 86 6.61 24.41 -11.68
N GLN A 87 7.90 24.23 -11.89
CA GLN A 87 8.66 24.94 -12.92
C GLN A 87 9.55 23.96 -13.66
N GLN A 88 9.57 24.07 -14.99
CA GLN A 88 10.49 23.31 -15.82
C GLN A 88 11.94 23.77 -15.60
N ASP A 89 12.85 22.81 -15.38
CA ASP A 89 14.28 23.11 -15.32
C ASP A 89 14.80 23.46 -16.72
N LYS A 90 15.08 24.76 -16.92
CA LYS A 90 15.55 25.28 -18.21
C LYS A 90 16.90 24.71 -18.63
N LYS A 91 17.81 24.44 -17.69
CA LYS A 91 19.17 23.93 -18.01
C LYS A 91 19.10 22.48 -18.46
N LEU A 92 18.27 21.69 -17.78
CA LEU A 92 18.02 20.30 -18.17
C LEU A 92 17.26 20.21 -19.48
N LEU A 93 16.32 21.12 -19.73
CA LEU A 93 15.61 21.20 -21.01
C LEU A 93 16.56 21.49 -22.19
N GLU A 94 17.55 22.37 -22.01
CA GLU A 94 18.55 22.69 -23.04
C GLU A 94 19.35 21.46 -23.50
N ILE A 95 19.47 20.45 -22.64
CA ILE A 95 20.12 19.17 -22.95
C ILE A 95 19.12 18.03 -23.23
N GLY A 96 17.84 18.35 -23.46
CA GLY A 96 16.80 17.41 -23.84
C GLY A 96 16.16 16.64 -22.69
N THR A 97 16.41 17.01 -21.43
CA THR A 97 15.82 16.37 -20.25
C THR A 97 14.56 17.12 -19.83
N ILE A 98 13.44 16.40 -19.76
CA ILE A 98 12.18 16.93 -19.26
C ILE A 98 12.14 16.65 -17.76
N ARG A 99 12.20 17.71 -16.95
CA ARG A 99 12.13 17.63 -15.49
C ARG A 99 11.40 18.84 -14.93
N GLN A 100 10.49 18.57 -14.00
CA GLN A 100 9.77 19.58 -13.24
C GLN A 100 10.39 19.71 -11.85
N GLU A 101 10.44 20.92 -11.32
CA GLU A 101 10.82 21.20 -9.94
C GLU A 101 9.62 21.69 -9.15
N LEU A 102 9.38 21.15 -7.96
CA LEU A 102 8.35 21.68 -7.05
C LEU A 102 8.85 22.94 -6.34
N LYS A 103 8.03 23.98 -6.36
CA LYS A 103 8.25 25.27 -5.67
C LYS A 103 7.33 25.36 -4.47
N ILE A 104 7.71 24.66 -3.40
CA ILE A 104 6.93 24.56 -2.16
C ILE A 104 7.80 24.87 -0.95
N ASN A 105 7.18 25.24 0.16
CA ASN A 105 7.87 25.55 1.43
C ASN A 105 8.03 24.29 2.31
N ASP A 106 8.75 24.44 3.43
CA ASP A 106 9.04 23.35 4.36
C ASP A 106 7.80 22.69 4.96
N GLU A 107 6.73 23.45 5.21
CA GLU A 107 5.46 22.95 5.75
C GLU A 107 4.74 22.08 4.72
N GLN A 108 4.77 22.47 3.44
CA GLN A 108 4.21 21.68 2.35
C GLN A 108 5.01 20.39 2.11
N ILE A 109 6.33 20.41 2.26
CA ILE A 109 7.16 19.18 2.20
C ILE A 109 6.77 18.21 3.33
N GLU A 110 6.52 18.72 4.55
CA GLU A 110 6.01 17.91 5.65
C GLU A 110 4.65 17.28 5.33
N LYS A 111 3.77 18.01 4.65
CA LYS A 111 2.47 17.47 4.21
C LYS A 111 2.62 16.37 3.17
N LEU A 112 3.56 16.48 2.22
CA LEU A 112 3.87 15.40 1.28
C LEU A 112 4.34 14.14 2.01
N PHE A 113 5.24 14.29 2.99
CA PHE A 113 5.71 13.14 3.77
C PHE A 113 4.58 12.53 4.61
N GLN A 114 3.76 13.38 5.24
CA GLN A 114 2.56 12.96 5.99
C GLN A 114 1.56 12.22 5.09
N ALA A 115 1.39 12.61 3.82
CA ALA A 115 0.47 11.98 2.86
C ALA A 115 0.84 10.52 2.54
N LEU A 116 2.12 10.15 2.65
CA LEU A 116 2.58 8.78 2.44
C LEU A 116 2.27 7.84 3.62
N HIS A 117 1.81 8.37 4.76
CA HIS A 117 1.45 7.60 5.97
C HIS A 117 -0.05 7.27 5.96
N ILE A 118 -0.43 6.33 5.10
CA ILE A 118 -1.83 5.98 4.86
C ILE A 118 -2.53 5.33 6.06
N ILE A 119 -3.73 5.79 6.37
CA ILE A 119 -4.64 5.26 7.40
C ILE A 119 -6.07 5.73 7.06
N ASP A 120 -7.09 4.92 7.31
CA ASP A 120 -8.47 5.34 7.11
C ASP A 120 -9.06 5.93 8.42
N PRO A 121 -9.34 7.25 8.47
CA PRO A 121 -9.89 7.90 9.65
C PRO A 121 -11.37 7.56 9.94
N ASP A 122 -12.05 6.87 9.02
CA ASP A 122 -13.45 6.48 9.19
C ASP A 122 -13.62 5.12 9.86
N ILE A 123 -12.57 4.29 9.90
CA ILE A 123 -12.59 2.98 10.58
C ILE A 123 -12.39 3.19 12.08
N LYS A 124 -13.49 3.53 12.77
CA LYS A 124 -13.54 3.81 14.22
C LYS A 124 -14.88 3.42 14.85
N GLY A 125 -14.87 3.16 16.15
CA GLY A 125 -16.07 2.76 16.91
C GLY A 125 -16.78 1.54 16.29
N GLU A 126 -18.10 1.61 16.14
CA GLU A 126 -18.91 0.51 15.57
C GLU A 126 -18.53 0.11 14.13
N LYS A 127 -17.85 0.99 13.38
CA LYS A 127 -17.39 0.66 12.02
C LYS A 127 -16.24 -0.36 12.04
N VAL A 128 -15.46 -0.43 13.11
CA VAL A 128 -14.43 -1.45 13.30
C VAL A 128 -15.05 -2.85 13.24
N SER A 129 -16.22 -3.03 13.87
CA SER A 129 -16.95 -4.30 13.87
C SER A 129 -17.80 -4.54 12.61
N LYS A 130 -18.30 -3.47 11.95
CA LYS A 130 -19.04 -3.58 10.68
C LYS A 130 -18.13 -3.88 9.50
N HIS A 131 -16.89 -3.41 9.56
CA HIS A 131 -15.82 -3.80 8.65
C HIS A 131 -14.98 -4.89 9.30
N LYS A 132 -15.59 -5.91 9.90
CA LYS A 132 -14.92 -7.22 10.06
C LYS A 132 -14.38 -7.54 8.67
N MET A 133 -13.12 -7.19 8.44
CA MET A 133 -12.50 -7.10 7.12
C MET A 133 -12.66 -8.49 6.54
N PRO A 134 -13.60 -8.73 5.60
CA PRO A 134 -14.02 -10.09 5.26
C PRO A 134 -12.87 -10.94 4.69
N SER A 135 -11.80 -10.26 4.30
CA SER A 135 -10.59 -10.75 3.68
C SER A 135 -9.37 -10.83 4.60
N TRP A 136 -9.43 -10.31 5.83
CA TRP A 136 -8.38 -10.56 6.81
C TRP A 136 -8.71 -11.87 7.48
N GLU A 137 -7.73 -12.77 7.47
CA GLU A 137 -7.84 -14.18 7.81
C GLU A 137 -8.65 -14.41 9.09
N ILE A 138 -9.39 -15.52 9.15
CA ILE A 138 -10.20 -15.91 10.30
C ILE A 138 -9.29 -15.87 11.54
N LEU A 139 -9.45 -14.86 12.39
CA LEU A 139 -8.74 -14.77 13.67
C LEU A 139 -8.93 -16.11 14.41
N GLY A 140 -7.84 -16.66 14.91
CA GLY A 140 -7.76 -18.04 15.39
C GLY A 140 -8.55 -18.30 16.67
N SER A 141 -8.92 -17.25 17.42
CA SER A 141 -9.60 -17.36 18.72
C SER A 141 -10.41 -16.12 19.13
N ASP A 142 -11.36 -16.31 20.05
CA ASP A 142 -12.11 -15.21 20.69
C ASP A 142 -11.19 -14.19 21.39
N PHE A 143 -10.02 -14.64 21.87
CA PHE A 143 -9.02 -13.77 22.48
C PHE A 143 -8.30 -12.91 21.43
N GLU A 144 -8.00 -13.42 20.23
CA GLU A 144 -7.47 -12.59 19.13
C GLU A 144 -8.47 -11.51 18.70
N GLU A 145 -9.74 -11.88 18.56
CA GLU A 145 -10.80 -10.92 18.24
C GLU A 145 -10.94 -9.86 19.36
N GLY A 146 -10.99 -10.29 20.61
CA GLY A 146 -11.05 -9.42 21.77
C GLY A 146 -9.83 -8.51 21.91
N PHE A 147 -8.64 -8.98 21.54
CA PHE A 147 -7.42 -8.17 21.59
C PHE A 147 -7.52 -7.03 20.59
N LEU A 148 -7.73 -7.38 19.31
CA LEU A 148 -7.68 -6.42 18.20
C LEU A 148 -8.83 -5.42 18.28
N TYR A 149 -10.06 -5.87 18.57
CA TYR A 149 -11.25 -5.02 18.46
C TYR A 149 -11.76 -4.44 19.78
N GLU A 150 -11.33 -4.96 20.93
CA GLU A 150 -11.79 -4.45 22.24
C GLU A 150 -10.64 -3.88 23.09
N GLN A 151 -9.60 -4.67 23.39
CA GLN A 151 -8.58 -4.27 24.35
C GLN A 151 -7.63 -3.21 23.78
N LEU A 152 -7.15 -3.41 22.54
CA LEU A 152 -6.23 -2.51 21.86
C LEU A 152 -6.82 -1.10 21.68
N PRO A 153 -8.02 -0.91 21.08
CA PRO A 153 -8.64 0.41 20.96
C PRO A 153 -9.08 1.03 22.29
N LYS A 154 -9.21 0.23 23.37
CA LYS A 154 -9.53 0.73 24.71
C LYS A 154 -8.33 1.35 25.41
N TYR A 155 -7.13 0.77 25.27
CA TYR A 155 -5.95 1.20 26.00
C TYR A 155 -4.92 1.96 25.14
N ALA A 156 -4.96 1.82 23.81
CA ALA A 156 -4.17 2.56 22.83
C ALA A 156 -5.09 3.28 21.81
N SER A 157 -4.51 3.98 20.83
CA SER A 157 -5.28 4.63 19.75
C SER A 157 -6.07 3.61 18.92
N GLN A 158 -7.28 3.98 18.46
CA GLN A 158 -8.09 3.12 17.60
C GLN A 158 -7.45 2.82 16.24
N MET A 159 -6.48 3.65 15.81
CA MET A 159 -5.75 3.44 14.56
C MET A 159 -5.07 2.06 14.48
N TRP A 160 -4.65 1.52 15.63
CA TRP A 160 -3.91 0.25 15.69
C TRP A 160 -4.70 -0.93 15.15
N THR A 161 -6.04 -0.84 15.15
CA THR A 161 -6.92 -1.89 14.62
C THR A 161 -6.77 -2.12 13.11
N GLN A 162 -6.14 -1.19 12.39
CA GLN A 162 -5.92 -1.25 10.95
C GLN A 162 -4.48 -1.64 10.58
N LEU A 163 -3.56 -1.68 11.54
CA LEU A 163 -2.12 -1.80 11.24
C LEU A 163 -1.61 -3.23 11.28
N PHE A 164 -2.31 -4.13 11.99
CA PHE A 164 -1.87 -5.50 12.14
C PHE A 164 -2.34 -6.39 11.00
N GLU A 165 -1.41 -7.16 10.45
CA GLU A 165 -1.65 -8.31 9.58
C GLU A 165 -1.79 -9.56 10.48
N PRO A 166 -2.99 -10.17 10.56
CA PRO A 166 -3.19 -11.38 11.33
C PRO A 166 -2.61 -12.60 10.62
N GLN A 167 -2.21 -13.62 11.40
CA GLN A 167 -1.92 -14.98 10.90
C GLN A 167 -0.82 -15.07 9.82
N ARG A 168 0.12 -14.11 9.81
CA ARG A 168 1.23 -14.05 8.85
C ARG A 168 2.22 -15.20 9.04
N GLU A 169 2.56 -15.89 7.96
CA GLU A 169 3.59 -16.94 7.99
C GLU A 169 4.95 -16.41 8.45
N LEU A 170 5.54 -17.05 9.46
CA LEU A 170 6.83 -16.67 10.02
C LEU A 170 7.96 -16.74 8.97
N GLU A 171 7.86 -17.66 8.02
CA GLU A 171 8.81 -17.75 6.91
C GLU A 171 8.87 -16.46 6.10
N ASN A 172 7.74 -15.81 5.83
CA ASN A 172 7.70 -14.54 5.09
C ASN A 172 8.39 -13.42 5.90
N VAL A 173 8.18 -13.38 7.21
CA VAL A 173 8.89 -12.44 8.10
C VAL A 173 10.42 -12.62 8.04
N LEU A 174 10.87 -13.88 8.03
CA LEU A 174 12.29 -14.25 8.03
C LEU A 174 12.97 -14.12 6.67
N ARG A 175 12.28 -14.38 5.56
CA ARG A 175 12.85 -14.34 4.20
C ARG A 175 13.24 -12.93 3.75
N PHE A 176 12.49 -11.90 4.12
CA PHE A 176 12.71 -10.52 3.64
C PHE A 176 13.65 -9.68 4.54
N SER A 177 14.83 -10.20 4.94
CA SER A 177 15.82 -9.35 5.63
C SER A 177 16.64 -8.49 4.67
N THR A 178 16.89 -7.26 5.08
CA THR A 178 17.20 -6.08 4.27
C THR A 178 18.54 -6.04 3.52
N THR A 179 19.36 -7.09 3.54
CA THR A 179 20.66 -7.09 2.82
C THR A 179 20.90 -8.42 2.11
N THR A 180 21.56 -8.34 0.95
CA THR A 180 21.99 -9.48 0.14
C THR A 180 22.93 -10.42 0.89
N GLU A 181 23.65 -9.92 1.89
CA GLU A 181 24.52 -10.71 2.78
C GLU A 181 23.71 -11.53 3.78
N ASP A 182 22.63 -10.97 4.35
CA ASP A 182 21.73 -11.70 5.27
C ASP A 182 20.92 -12.79 4.53
N GLU A 183 20.60 -12.59 3.24
CA GLU A 183 19.93 -13.58 2.39
C GLU A 183 20.80 -14.82 2.12
N ILE A 184 22.12 -14.64 1.96
CA ILE A 184 23.08 -15.71 1.66
C ILE A 184 23.34 -16.60 2.88
N ASP A 185 23.55 -15.99 4.07
CA ASP A 185 23.76 -16.75 5.31
C ASP A 185 22.53 -17.62 5.68
N LYS A 186 21.32 -17.14 5.37
CA LYS A 186 20.06 -17.86 5.64
C LYS A 186 19.81 -19.05 4.72
N TYR A 187 20.19 -18.97 3.45
CA TYR A 187 20.08 -20.08 2.50
C TYR A 187 21.07 -21.21 2.82
N LEU A 188 22.23 -20.88 3.39
CA LEU A 188 23.29 -21.83 3.70
C LEU A 188 23.07 -22.60 5.02
N ASP A 189 22.38 -22.01 6.01
CA ASP A 189 22.20 -22.61 7.34
C ASP A 189 20.94 -23.51 7.50
N GLY A 190 20.07 -23.61 6.48
CA GLY A 190 18.87 -24.48 6.53
C GLY A 190 17.82 -24.10 7.60
N SER A 191 17.99 -22.96 8.27
CA SER A 191 17.20 -22.51 9.42
C SER A 191 15.76 -22.11 9.09
N ILE A 192 15.46 -21.80 7.82
CA ILE A 192 14.11 -21.42 7.38
C ILE A 192 13.15 -22.61 7.36
N GLN A 193 13.63 -23.82 7.04
CA GLN A 193 12.78 -25.02 6.94
C GLN A 193 12.21 -25.49 8.29
N ILE A 194 12.80 -25.03 9.40
CA ILE A 194 12.41 -25.40 10.78
C ILE A 194 11.06 -24.77 11.18
N PHE A 195 10.69 -23.64 10.54
CA PHE A 195 9.49 -22.86 10.89
C PHE A 195 8.37 -22.99 9.86
N ASN A 196 8.44 -23.98 8.97
CA ASN A 196 7.42 -24.22 7.96
C ASN A 196 6.04 -24.44 8.63
N GLN A 197 4.99 -23.82 8.08
CA GLN A 197 3.61 -23.86 8.58
C GLN A 197 3.39 -23.20 9.96
N GLN A 198 4.32 -22.37 10.45
CA GLN A 198 4.10 -21.57 11.65
C GLN A 198 3.61 -20.15 11.27
N GLN A 199 2.55 -19.71 11.95
CA GLN A 199 1.95 -18.39 11.78
C GLN A 199 2.17 -17.55 13.04
N LEU A 200 2.33 -16.25 12.84
CA LEU A 200 2.28 -15.23 13.90
C LEU A 200 0.83 -14.79 14.08
N ASP A 201 0.35 -14.63 15.30
CA ASP A 201 -1.03 -14.17 15.51
C ASP A 201 -1.25 -12.78 14.92
N PHE A 202 -0.34 -11.84 15.20
CA PHE A 202 -0.33 -10.53 14.56
C PHE A 202 1.10 -10.06 14.26
N SER A 203 1.24 -9.41 13.11
CA SER A 203 2.48 -8.74 12.73
C SER A 203 2.20 -7.37 12.13
N PHE A 204 3.11 -6.42 12.33
CA PHE A 204 3.09 -5.16 11.60
C PHE A 204 4.50 -4.84 11.13
N GLU A 205 4.73 -4.88 9.82
CA GLU A 205 5.98 -4.48 9.20
C GLU A 205 6.01 -2.97 8.98
N PHE A 206 7.04 -2.31 9.49
CA PHE A 206 7.19 -0.88 9.34
C PHE A 206 7.72 -0.55 7.94
N PRO A 207 7.24 0.54 7.30
CA PRO A 207 7.81 1.00 6.03
C PRO A 207 9.28 1.36 6.16
N TYR A 208 9.71 1.79 7.34
CA TYR A 208 11.08 2.12 7.67
C TYR A 208 11.37 1.79 9.12
N THR A 209 12.65 1.68 9.46
CA THR A 209 13.09 1.25 10.79
C THR A 209 12.61 2.20 11.88
N VAL A 210 11.96 1.65 12.91
CA VAL A 210 11.57 2.37 14.14
C VAL A 210 12.29 1.72 15.31
N ASN A 211 13.03 2.48 16.13
CA ASN A 211 13.82 1.95 17.25
C ASN A 211 14.74 0.77 16.87
N HIS A 212 15.40 0.87 15.71
CA HIS A 212 16.26 -0.18 15.13
C HIS A 212 15.52 -1.49 14.79
N GLN A 213 14.19 -1.47 14.80
CA GLN A 213 13.34 -2.62 14.47
C GLN A 213 12.61 -2.40 13.15
N ARG A 214 12.37 -3.49 12.42
CA ARG A 214 11.66 -3.55 11.13
C ARG A 214 10.16 -3.76 11.29
N GLY A 215 9.71 -4.23 12.46
CA GLY A 215 8.31 -4.51 12.68
C GLY A 215 8.02 -5.01 14.09
N LEU A 216 6.73 -5.12 14.39
CA LEU A 216 6.17 -5.56 15.65
C LEU A 216 5.51 -6.93 15.49
N ILE A 217 5.65 -7.79 16.51
CA ILE A 217 5.01 -9.11 16.58
C ILE A 217 4.23 -9.19 17.88
N ILE A 218 2.98 -9.67 17.80
CA ILE A 218 2.12 -9.92 18.96
C ILE A 218 1.63 -11.37 18.88
N GLU A 219 1.69 -12.07 20.01
CA GLU A 219 1.25 -13.46 20.16
C GLU A 219 0.31 -13.54 21.36
N ILE A 220 -0.78 -14.27 21.23
CA ILE A 220 -1.77 -14.52 22.26
C ILE A 220 -1.65 -15.97 22.70
N ASP A 221 -0.91 -16.17 23.79
CA ASP A 221 -0.57 -17.50 24.27
C ASP A 221 -1.70 -18.10 25.13
N GLY A 222 -2.19 -19.27 24.70
CA GLY A 222 -3.03 -20.14 25.53
C GLY A 222 -2.26 -20.80 26.68
N SER A 223 -2.98 -21.52 27.56
CA SER A 223 -2.37 -22.26 28.68
C SER A 223 -1.41 -23.38 28.25
N GLN A 224 -1.44 -23.78 26.98
CA GLN A 224 -0.58 -24.82 26.39
C GLN A 224 0.88 -24.37 26.19
N HIS A 225 1.18 -23.06 26.26
CA HIS A 225 2.53 -22.50 26.06
C HIS A 225 3.46 -22.64 27.27
N GLU A 226 2.99 -23.22 28.39
CA GLU A 226 3.81 -23.35 29.60
C GLU A 226 4.74 -24.58 29.58
N GLU A 227 4.53 -25.50 28.62
CA GLU A 227 5.35 -26.70 28.41
C GLU A 227 6.79 -26.36 28.00
N ALA A 228 7.75 -27.14 28.48
CA ALA A 228 9.17 -26.89 28.25
C ALA A 228 9.56 -26.93 26.75
N ASN A 229 8.91 -27.79 25.97
CA ASN A 229 9.13 -27.88 24.53
C ASN A 229 8.67 -26.60 23.80
N GLN A 230 7.51 -26.05 24.19
CA GLN A 230 7.00 -24.83 23.57
C GLN A 230 7.88 -23.62 23.90
N LYS A 231 8.38 -23.51 25.14
CA LYS A 231 9.35 -22.47 25.52
C LYS A 231 10.64 -22.52 24.70
N PHE A 232 11.11 -23.71 24.35
CA PHE A 232 12.28 -23.87 23.50
C PHE A 232 12.00 -23.40 22.06
N ILE A 233 10.84 -23.75 21.52
CA ILE A 233 10.40 -23.31 20.19
C ILE A 233 10.27 -21.77 20.15
N ASP A 234 9.61 -21.18 21.14
CA ASP A 234 9.43 -19.73 21.26
C ASP A 234 10.75 -18.97 21.41
N GLY A 235 11.72 -19.55 22.14
CA GLY A 235 13.08 -19.01 22.23
C GLY A 235 13.78 -19.00 20.86
N ASN A 236 13.64 -20.06 20.08
CA ASN A 236 14.20 -20.11 18.72
C ASN A 236 13.51 -19.11 17.79
N ARG A 237 12.19 -18.93 17.91
CA ARG A 237 11.43 -17.90 17.16
C ARG A 237 11.97 -16.52 17.46
N ASP A 238 12.11 -16.15 18.74
CA ASP A 238 12.61 -14.84 19.15
C ASP A 238 14.03 -14.57 18.65
N ILE A 239 14.90 -15.58 18.65
CA ILE A 239 16.25 -15.46 18.10
C ILE A 239 16.19 -15.23 16.58
N ALA A 240 15.35 -15.96 15.86
CA ALA A 240 15.23 -15.86 14.41
C ALA A 240 14.65 -14.50 13.97
N THR A 241 13.62 -14.01 14.65
CA THR A 241 13.00 -12.71 14.36
C THR A 241 13.93 -11.56 14.72
N ALA A 242 14.63 -11.63 15.87
CA ALA A 242 15.63 -10.65 16.26
C ALA A 242 16.81 -10.57 15.27
N LYS A 243 17.29 -11.73 14.77
CA LYS A 243 18.29 -11.77 13.68
C LYS A 243 17.79 -11.10 12.40
N SER A 244 16.48 -11.11 12.17
CA SER A 244 15.84 -10.43 11.03
C SER A 244 15.45 -8.98 11.33
N LYS A 245 15.93 -8.43 12.45
CA LYS A 245 15.68 -7.07 12.96
C LYS A 245 14.22 -6.79 13.30
N TRP A 246 13.39 -7.81 13.52
CA TRP A 246 12.06 -7.61 14.07
C TRP A 246 12.13 -7.42 15.59
N GLY A 247 11.15 -6.70 16.13
CA GLY A 247 10.96 -6.61 17.58
C GLY A 247 10.71 -7.98 18.19
N LYS A 248 11.14 -8.17 19.44
CA LYS A 248 10.82 -9.38 20.20
C LYS A 248 9.29 -9.49 20.32
N ALA A 249 8.75 -10.69 20.15
CA ALA A 249 7.31 -10.91 20.22
C ALA A 249 6.75 -10.49 21.59
N LEU A 250 5.75 -9.62 21.55
CA LEU A 250 4.96 -9.22 22.71
C LEU A 250 3.92 -10.32 22.97
N ARG A 251 4.28 -11.25 23.85
CA ARG A 251 3.41 -12.36 24.27
C ARG A 251 2.41 -11.90 25.34
N ILE A 252 1.13 -12.13 25.07
CA ILE A 252 0.00 -11.85 25.95
C ILE A 252 -0.62 -13.20 26.33
N LYS A 253 -0.44 -13.61 27.59
CA LYS A 253 -1.07 -14.85 28.06
C LYS A 253 -2.57 -14.63 28.28
N THR A 254 -3.37 -15.61 27.91
CA THR A 254 -4.82 -15.65 28.22
C THR A 254 -5.11 -15.55 29.72
N THR A 255 -4.20 -16.00 30.59
CA THR A 255 -4.32 -15.84 32.06
C THR A 255 -4.04 -14.42 32.54
N GLU A 256 -3.37 -13.59 31.73
CA GLU A 256 -3.06 -12.18 32.01
C GLU A 256 -4.10 -11.23 31.39
N TRP A 257 -5.19 -11.76 30.82
CA TRP A 257 -6.18 -10.97 30.07
C TRP A 257 -6.77 -9.81 30.87
N ASP A 258 -7.09 -10.05 32.14
CA ASP A 258 -7.63 -9.02 33.04
C ASP A 258 -6.63 -7.88 33.32
N ASN A 259 -5.34 -8.08 33.06
CA ASN A 259 -4.25 -7.11 33.25
C ASN A 259 -3.52 -6.78 31.94
N ILE A 260 -4.16 -6.99 30.79
CA ILE A 260 -3.60 -6.78 29.45
C ILE A 260 -3.15 -5.32 29.20
N GLN A 261 -3.72 -4.36 29.94
CA GLN A 261 -3.39 -2.94 29.82
C GLN A 261 -1.88 -2.69 29.90
N ASN A 262 -1.15 -3.37 30.80
CA ASN A 262 0.29 -3.18 30.94
C ASN A 262 1.07 -3.59 29.69
N LYS A 263 0.61 -4.63 28.98
CA LYS A 263 1.21 -5.07 27.71
C LYS A 263 0.89 -4.08 26.59
N ILE A 264 -0.35 -3.58 26.54
CA ILE A 264 -0.77 -2.60 25.53
C ILE A 264 -0.10 -1.24 25.74
N ASN A 265 0.24 -0.87 26.97
CA ASN A 265 0.99 0.37 27.24
C ASN A 265 2.32 0.41 26.45
N SER A 266 3.01 -0.72 26.27
CA SER A 266 4.22 -0.77 25.43
C SER A 266 3.94 -0.50 23.95
N ILE A 267 2.75 -0.86 23.45
CA ILE A 267 2.31 -0.50 22.09
C ILE A 267 1.97 0.99 22.03
N LYS A 268 1.30 1.50 23.07
CA LYS A 268 0.95 2.93 23.18
C LYS A 268 2.19 3.82 23.22
N GLU A 269 3.28 3.39 23.85
CA GLU A 269 4.56 4.12 23.85
C GLU A 269 5.13 4.32 22.45
N LEU A 270 4.85 3.41 21.49
CA LEU A 270 5.25 3.59 20.09
C LEU A 270 4.52 4.76 19.41
N GLU A 271 3.38 5.23 19.94
CA GLU A 271 2.67 6.40 19.40
C GLU A 271 3.50 7.69 19.48
N ASP A 272 4.61 7.69 20.23
CA ASP A 272 5.55 8.80 20.28
C ASP A 272 6.62 8.77 19.17
N GLU A 273 6.73 7.67 18.42
CA GLU A 273 7.64 7.57 17.27
C GLU A 273 7.04 8.24 16.03
N GLN A 274 7.89 8.77 15.13
CA GLN A 274 7.47 9.58 13.98
C GLN A 274 6.41 8.89 13.10
N LEU A 275 6.60 7.61 12.78
CA LEU A 275 5.65 6.80 12.00
C LEU A 275 4.25 6.85 12.60
N PHE A 276 4.13 6.53 13.89
CA PHE A 276 2.85 6.43 14.57
C PHE A 276 2.27 7.79 14.93
N LYS A 277 3.10 8.80 15.19
CA LYS A 277 2.66 10.19 15.32
C LYS A 277 1.95 10.66 14.06
N LEU A 278 2.53 10.42 12.88
CA LEU A 278 1.94 10.82 11.61
C LEU A 278 0.67 10.03 11.28
N LEU A 279 0.66 8.71 11.51
CA LEU A 279 -0.54 7.89 11.36
C LEU A 279 -1.66 8.37 12.29
N LYS A 280 -1.35 8.64 13.57
CA LYS A 280 -2.32 9.14 14.54
C LYS A 280 -2.87 10.51 14.13
N GLN A 281 -2.00 11.40 13.68
CA GLN A 281 -2.41 12.70 13.15
C GLN A 281 -3.33 12.55 11.94
N ASN A 282 -3.03 11.66 11.00
CA ASN A 282 -3.87 11.40 9.84
C ASN A 282 -5.22 10.77 10.22
N PHE A 283 -5.23 9.92 11.24
CA PHE A 283 -6.45 9.30 11.76
C PHE A 283 -7.36 10.30 12.48
N GLU A 284 -6.79 11.18 13.31
CA GLU A 284 -7.54 12.16 14.12
C GLU A 284 -7.89 13.43 13.34
N ASN A 285 -6.97 13.91 12.50
CA ASN A 285 -7.04 15.16 11.73
C ASN A 285 -6.63 14.92 10.27
N PRO A 286 -7.49 14.30 9.45
CA PRO A 286 -7.14 13.89 8.10
C PRO A 286 -6.71 15.03 7.19
N LEU A 287 -5.71 14.78 6.35
CA LEU A 287 -5.11 15.77 5.44
C LEU A 287 -6.12 16.40 4.48
N TYR A 288 -7.12 15.64 4.01
CA TYR A 288 -8.14 16.12 3.07
C TYR A 288 -9.04 17.24 3.63
N LEU A 289 -9.01 17.51 4.95
CA LEU A 289 -9.77 18.60 5.56
C LEU A 289 -9.22 20.00 5.24
N LYS A 290 -7.98 20.09 4.75
CA LYS A 290 -7.30 21.35 4.42
C LYS A 290 -6.79 21.30 2.99
N LYS A 291 -6.81 22.44 2.29
CA LYS A 291 -6.40 22.53 0.88
C LYS A 291 -4.97 22.02 0.65
N ASP A 292 -4.01 22.48 1.45
CA ASP A 292 -2.61 22.06 1.27
C ASP A 292 -2.40 20.57 1.60
N GLY A 293 -3.16 20.03 2.55
CA GLY A 293 -3.15 18.60 2.86
C GLY A 293 -3.79 17.77 1.76
N LEU A 294 -4.90 18.23 1.18
CA LEU A 294 -5.53 17.60 0.02
C LEU A 294 -4.59 17.62 -1.20
N ASN A 295 -3.94 18.75 -1.47
CA ASN A 295 -2.94 18.84 -2.53
C ASN A 295 -1.81 17.83 -2.33
N ALA A 296 -1.33 17.66 -1.09
CA ALA A 296 -0.31 16.68 -0.78
C ALA A 296 -0.78 15.25 -1.01
N LEU A 297 -2.02 14.92 -0.63
CA LEU A 297 -2.63 13.62 -0.93
C LEU A 297 -2.73 13.39 -2.44
N GLU A 298 -3.17 14.37 -3.22
CA GLU A 298 -3.30 14.23 -4.66
C GLU A 298 -1.95 14.04 -5.36
N LEU A 299 -0.96 14.88 -5.04
CA LEU A 299 0.40 14.78 -5.61
C LEU A 299 1.09 13.45 -5.26
N CYS A 300 0.87 12.93 -4.06
CA CYS A 300 1.48 11.68 -3.62
C CYS A 300 0.71 10.44 -4.08
N LEU A 301 -0.61 10.41 -3.94
CA LEU A 301 -1.39 9.17 -4.03
C LEU A 301 -2.07 8.96 -5.39
N ILE A 302 -2.41 10.01 -6.17
CA ILE A 302 -3.02 9.84 -7.50
C ILE A 302 -2.14 8.98 -8.41
N PRO A 303 -0.81 9.22 -8.49
CA PRO A 303 0.07 8.39 -9.32
C PRO A 303 -0.01 6.89 -8.96
N PHE A 304 -0.06 6.55 -7.67
CA PHE A 304 -0.23 5.16 -7.22
C PHE A 304 -1.60 4.61 -7.61
N ALA A 305 -2.68 5.34 -7.32
CA ALA A 305 -4.03 4.89 -7.63
C ALA A 305 -4.24 4.64 -9.12
N VAL A 306 -3.71 5.53 -9.98
CA VAL A 306 -3.71 5.34 -11.44
C VAL A 306 -2.98 4.06 -11.84
N ALA A 307 -1.74 3.84 -11.37
CA ALA A 307 -0.98 2.63 -11.67
C ALA A 307 -1.71 1.35 -11.24
N ARG A 308 -2.38 1.38 -10.08
CA ARG A 308 -3.15 0.24 -9.54
C ARG A 308 -4.36 -0.09 -10.41
N ILE A 309 -5.13 0.91 -10.85
CA ILE A 309 -6.26 0.72 -11.77
C ILE A 309 -5.78 0.12 -13.10
N GLN A 310 -4.72 0.70 -13.69
CA GLN A 310 -4.14 0.21 -14.95
C GLN A 310 -3.66 -1.23 -14.82
N LYS A 311 -2.93 -1.53 -13.74
CA LYS A 311 -2.46 -2.89 -13.45
C LYS A 311 -3.60 -3.88 -13.30
N THR A 312 -4.69 -3.47 -12.67
CA THR A 312 -5.90 -4.29 -12.50
C THR A 312 -6.55 -4.58 -13.85
N ILE A 313 -6.69 -3.59 -14.74
CA ILE A 313 -7.26 -3.80 -16.08
C ILE A 313 -6.39 -4.77 -16.90
N ILE A 314 -5.07 -4.57 -16.92
CA ILE A 314 -4.13 -5.49 -17.57
C ILE A 314 -4.24 -6.90 -16.99
N HIS A 315 -4.38 -6.99 -15.67
CA HIS A 315 -4.52 -8.27 -14.99
C HIS A 315 -5.81 -9.00 -15.43
N LEU A 316 -6.94 -8.30 -15.51
CA LEU A 316 -8.21 -8.85 -16.00
C LEU A 316 -8.14 -9.28 -17.48
N LEU A 317 -7.35 -8.59 -18.30
CA LEU A 317 -7.08 -9.00 -19.68
C LEU A 317 -6.29 -10.32 -19.73
N PHE A 318 -5.26 -10.49 -18.89
CA PHE A 318 -4.52 -11.74 -18.82
C PHE A 318 -5.37 -12.91 -18.32
N GLU A 319 -6.27 -12.68 -17.35
CA GLU A 319 -7.17 -13.72 -16.86
C GLU A 319 -8.35 -14.01 -17.81
N GLY A 320 -8.43 -13.30 -18.95
CA GLY A 320 -9.52 -13.42 -19.92
C GLY A 320 -10.87 -12.94 -19.37
N LYS A 321 -10.86 -12.16 -18.29
CA LYS A 321 -12.07 -11.60 -17.66
C LYS A 321 -12.56 -10.34 -18.38
N LEU A 322 -11.63 -9.64 -19.04
CA LEU A 322 -11.92 -8.58 -19.98
C LEU A 322 -11.52 -9.04 -21.39
N ASN A 323 -12.35 -8.77 -22.40
CA ASN A 323 -12.11 -9.22 -23.77
C ASN A 323 -11.68 -8.05 -24.66
N ILE A 324 -10.44 -8.11 -25.17
CA ILE A 324 -9.84 -7.09 -26.05
C ILE A 324 -10.49 -7.02 -27.44
N ASN A 325 -11.23 -8.05 -27.83
CA ASN A 325 -11.93 -8.11 -29.11
C ASN A 325 -13.38 -7.61 -29.02
N SER A 326 -13.77 -7.03 -27.88
CA SER A 326 -15.09 -6.41 -27.72
C SER A 326 -15.17 -5.09 -28.48
N ASN A 327 -16.38 -4.66 -28.86
CA ASN A 327 -16.56 -3.34 -29.46
C ASN A 327 -16.31 -2.22 -28.44
N GLU A 328 -16.76 -2.43 -27.20
CA GLU A 328 -16.64 -1.47 -26.12
C GLU A 328 -16.50 -2.15 -24.76
N TRP A 329 -16.00 -1.40 -23.79
CA TRP A 329 -15.96 -1.75 -22.37
C TRP A 329 -16.72 -0.68 -21.58
N ASP A 330 -17.71 -1.11 -20.80
CA ASP A 330 -18.38 -0.26 -19.82
C ASP A 330 -17.76 -0.48 -18.45
N ILE A 331 -17.06 0.54 -17.94
CA ILE A 331 -16.35 0.50 -16.67
C ILE A 331 -17.00 1.48 -15.70
N ALA A 332 -17.50 0.97 -14.58
CA ALA A 332 -17.91 1.79 -13.44
C ALA A 332 -16.80 1.78 -12.38
N ILE A 333 -16.36 2.94 -11.93
CA ILE A 333 -15.34 3.11 -10.88
C ILE A 333 -15.98 3.84 -9.71
N VAL A 334 -16.02 3.19 -8.56
CA VAL A 334 -16.45 3.79 -7.28
C VAL A 334 -15.21 4.25 -6.54
N GLU A 335 -15.03 5.57 -6.44
CA GLU A 335 -13.87 6.17 -5.78
C GLU A 335 -14.22 6.39 -4.31
N GLN A 336 -13.68 5.57 -3.42
CA GLN A 336 -13.87 5.74 -1.97
C GLN A 336 -12.81 6.66 -1.35
N ASP A 337 -11.70 6.85 -2.05
CA ASP A 337 -10.53 7.65 -1.72
C ASP A 337 -10.33 8.81 -2.71
N ILE A 338 -9.08 9.22 -2.93
CA ILE A 338 -8.72 10.33 -3.82
C ILE A 338 -9.18 10.09 -5.27
N PRO A 339 -9.82 11.06 -5.93
CA PRO A 339 -10.37 10.87 -7.27
C PRO A 339 -9.26 10.77 -8.32
N CYS A 340 -9.31 9.74 -9.15
CA CYS A 340 -8.32 9.48 -10.19
C CYS A 340 -8.82 8.60 -11.36
N GLY A 341 -10.03 8.05 -11.31
CA GLY A 341 -10.51 7.02 -12.24
C GLY A 341 -10.47 7.48 -13.70
N ASN A 342 -10.94 8.70 -13.96
CA ASN A 342 -10.88 9.28 -15.30
C ASN A 342 -9.45 9.45 -15.83
N LEU A 343 -8.52 9.93 -14.99
CA LEU A 343 -7.10 10.03 -15.34
C LEU A 343 -6.52 8.65 -15.65
N ALA A 344 -6.86 7.65 -14.84
CA ALA A 344 -6.32 6.31 -14.98
C ALA A 344 -6.71 5.66 -16.31
N ILE A 345 -7.98 5.81 -16.71
CA ILE A 345 -8.47 5.27 -17.98
C ILE A 345 -7.88 6.03 -19.16
N LYS A 346 -7.83 7.37 -19.11
CA LYS A 346 -7.26 8.15 -20.21
C LYS A 346 -5.77 7.85 -20.43
N ASP A 347 -4.98 7.78 -19.36
CA ASP A 347 -3.56 7.38 -19.45
C ASP A 347 -3.40 5.95 -19.98
N PHE A 348 -4.30 5.04 -19.57
CA PHE A 348 -4.31 3.66 -20.04
C PHE A 348 -4.58 3.56 -21.55
N GLU A 349 -5.56 4.33 -22.05
CA GLU A 349 -5.89 4.39 -23.47
C GLU A 349 -4.70 4.91 -24.29
N GLU A 350 -4.05 5.99 -23.84
CA GLU A 350 -2.87 6.54 -24.51
C GLU A 350 -1.72 5.53 -24.57
N LEU A 351 -1.46 4.83 -23.46
CA LEU A 351 -0.43 3.79 -23.40
C LEU A 351 -0.73 2.65 -24.35
N LEU A 352 -1.91 2.05 -24.29
CA LEU A 352 -2.23 0.88 -25.13
C LEU A 352 -2.36 1.22 -26.60
N ASN A 353 -2.97 2.36 -26.95
CA ASN A 353 -3.04 2.80 -28.33
C ASN A 353 -1.64 3.01 -28.91
N SER A 354 -0.71 3.60 -28.15
CA SER A 354 0.67 3.75 -28.58
C SER A 354 1.36 2.41 -28.82
N LEU A 355 1.16 1.43 -27.93
CA LEU A 355 1.75 0.11 -28.07
C LEU A 355 1.15 -0.70 -29.23
N PHE A 356 -0.17 -0.64 -29.43
CA PHE A 356 -0.83 -1.28 -30.57
C PHE A 356 -0.38 -0.67 -31.90
N ASN A 357 -0.31 0.67 -31.98
CA ASN A 357 0.20 1.35 -33.17
C ASN A 357 1.65 0.95 -33.48
N LEU A 358 2.50 0.80 -32.47
CA LEU A 358 3.87 0.29 -32.65
C LEU A 358 3.92 -1.17 -33.12
N HIS A 359 2.94 -1.98 -32.74
CA HIS A 359 2.80 -3.36 -33.20
C HIS A 359 2.24 -3.47 -34.63
N GLY A 360 1.72 -2.37 -35.19
CA GLY A 360 1.06 -2.34 -36.50
C GLY A 360 -0.44 -2.60 -36.45
N GLU A 361 -1.03 -2.63 -35.26
CA GLU A 361 -2.46 -2.83 -35.02
C GLU A 361 -3.10 -1.48 -34.70
N THR A 362 -3.78 -0.86 -35.66
CA THR A 362 -4.46 0.43 -35.45
C THR A 362 -5.88 0.22 -34.93
N ASP A 363 -6.35 1.11 -34.05
CA ASP A 363 -7.72 1.14 -33.53
C ASP A 363 -8.17 -0.18 -32.85
N LYS A 364 -7.22 -0.89 -32.24
CA LYS A 364 -7.47 -2.20 -31.64
C LYS A 364 -8.13 -2.15 -30.27
N LEU A 365 -7.86 -1.08 -29.51
CA LEU A 365 -8.40 -0.94 -28.16
C LEU A 365 -9.93 -0.72 -28.24
N PRO A 366 -10.74 -1.52 -27.52
CA PRO A 366 -12.18 -1.28 -27.43
C PRO A 366 -12.47 0.12 -26.91
N LYS A 367 -13.57 0.73 -27.39
CA LYS A 367 -14.03 2.00 -26.84
C LYS A 367 -14.30 1.85 -25.34
N ILE A 368 -13.72 2.69 -24.50
CA ILE A 368 -13.93 2.61 -23.05
C ILE A 368 -14.95 3.68 -22.63
N ASN A 369 -16.12 3.24 -22.16
CA ASN A 369 -17.12 4.10 -21.54
C ASN A 369 -16.92 4.04 -20.01
N VAL A 370 -16.66 5.19 -19.39
CA VAL A 370 -16.37 5.27 -17.95
C VAL A 370 -17.48 5.99 -17.21
N SER A 371 -17.94 5.39 -16.11
CA SER A 371 -18.84 6.02 -15.13
C SER A 371 -18.12 6.12 -13.79
N ILE A 372 -18.06 7.32 -13.22
CA ILE A 372 -17.40 7.56 -11.93
C ILE A 372 -18.44 7.85 -10.85
N GLU A 373 -18.38 7.13 -9.74
CA GLU A 373 -19.07 7.46 -8.49
C GLU A 373 -18.04 8.01 -7.50
N SER A 374 -17.90 9.33 -7.44
CA SER A 374 -16.92 9.99 -6.57
C SER A 374 -17.44 10.17 -5.13
N ASN A 375 -16.55 9.96 -4.15
CA ASN A 375 -16.83 10.24 -2.75
C ASN A 375 -16.85 11.75 -2.46
N GLN A 376 -18.00 12.24 -1.97
CA GLN A 376 -18.22 13.65 -1.62
C GLN A 376 -17.20 14.22 -0.61
N LYS A 377 -16.53 13.35 0.16
CA LYS A 377 -15.41 13.73 1.04
C LYS A 377 -14.30 14.49 0.27
N PHE A 378 -14.12 14.16 -1.01
CA PHE A 378 -13.09 14.74 -1.88
C PHE A 378 -13.67 15.71 -2.91
N ALA A 379 -14.85 16.30 -2.66
CA ALA A 379 -15.49 17.26 -3.58
C ALA A 379 -14.63 18.51 -3.90
N ASN A 380 -13.62 18.81 -3.08
CA ASN A 380 -12.68 19.92 -3.28
C ASN A 380 -11.36 19.49 -3.96
N ALA A 381 -11.21 18.23 -4.34
CA ALA A 381 -10.04 17.73 -5.05
C ALA A 381 -10.05 18.23 -6.50
N ASN A 382 -8.87 18.40 -7.10
CA ASN A 382 -8.71 18.93 -8.45
C ASN A 382 -9.31 18.01 -9.52
N PHE A 383 -9.26 16.69 -9.27
CA PHE A 383 -9.74 15.66 -10.20
C PHE A 383 -11.11 15.08 -9.85
N TYR A 384 -11.84 15.73 -8.93
CA TYR A 384 -13.17 15.29 -8.53
C TYR A 384 -14.15 15.33 -9.71
N THR A 385 -14.89 14.23 -9.91
CA THR A 385 -15.93 14.15 -10.94
C THR A 385 -17.30 14.20 -10.27
N SER A 386 -18.07 15.26 -10.54
CA SER A 386 -19.45 15.31 -10.06
C SER A 386 -20.27 14.19 -10.69
N THR A 387 -20.90 13.35 -9.85
CA THR A 387 -21.91 12.41 -10.31
C THR A 387 -23.08 13.18 -10.90
N ASN A 388 -23.24 13.11 -12.23
CA ASN A 388 -24.45 13.59 -12.88
C ASN A 388 -25.58 12.59 -12.56
N ASN A 389 -26.57 13.04 -11.79
CA ASN A 389 -27.81 12.30 -11.55
C ASN A 389 -28.62 12.12 -12.84
#